data_AF-A0A229UVN9-F1
#
_entry.id   AF-A0A229UVN9-F1
#
_cell.length_a   1.000
_cell.length_b   1.000
_cell.length_c   1.000
_cell.angle_alpha   90.00
_cell.angle_beta   90.00
_cell.angle_gamma   90.00
#
_symmetry.space_group_name_H-M   'P 1'
#
loop_
_entity.id
_entity.type
_entity.pdbx_description
1 polymer ?
#
loop_
_entity_poly.entity_id
_entity_poly.type
_entity_poly.pdbx_seq_one_letter_code
_entity_poly.pdbx_strand_id
1 'polypeptide(L)' 'MNDPKHPELHVMEEPTNDFMDVSLGFGVFFGVLFLIGIIATVIQVMTR' A
#
# COMPACT_ATOMS: atom_id res chain seq x y z
N MET A 1 2.53 25.61 -28.26
CA MET A 1 2.40 24.68 -27.11
C MET A 1 1.61 25.41 -26.04
N ASN A 2 0.30 25.15 -25.98
CA ASN A 2 -0.64 25.81 -25.05
C ASN A 2 -1.78 24.86 -24.66
N ASP A 3 -1.64 23.56 -24.96
CA ASP A 3 -2.58 22.52 -24.54
C ASP A 3 -2.18 22.05 -23.13
N PRO A 4 -3.06 22.14 -22.13
CA PRO A 4 -2.78 21.67 -20.77
C PRO A 4 -2.43 20.18 -20.68
N LYS A 5 -2.74 19.37 -21.71
CA LYS A 5 -2.50 17.92 -21.75
C LYS A 5 -1.12 17.52 -22.29
N HIS A 6 -0.23 18.49 -22.55
CA HIS A 6 1.12 18.17 -23.00
C HIS A 6 1.92 17.53 -21.85
N PRO A 7 2.47 16.30 -22.00
CA PRO A 7 3.15 15.59 -20.91
C PRO A 7 4.28 16.38 -20.25
N GLU A 8 4.99 17.21 -21.01
CA GLU A 8 6.03 18.11 -20.50
C GLU A 8 5.53 19.20 -19.53
N LEU A 9 4.22 19.45 -19.45
CA LEU A 9 3.62 20.42 -18.54
C LEU A 9 3.11 19.77 -17.24
N HIS A 10 3.10 18.43 -17.16
CA HIS A 10 2.59 17.65 -16.04
C HIS A 10 3.69 17.41 -14.99
N VAL A 11 4.30 18.49 -14.49
CA VAL A 11 5.28 18.38 -13.40
C VAL A 11 4.51 18.24 -12.08
N MET A 12 4.50 17.02 -11.53
CA MET A 12 3.94 16.70 -10.20
C MET A 12 2.45 17.07 -10.05
N GLU A 13 1.58 16.45 -10.86
CA GLU A 13 0.13 16.73 -10.87
C GLU A 13 -0.61 16.32 -9.59
N GLU A 14 -0.13 15.31 -8.88
CA GLU A 14 -0.74 14.82 -7.64
C GLU A 14 0.11 15.21 -6.42
N PRO A 15 -0.51 15.64 -5.31
CA PRO A 15 0.20 15.85 -4.06
C PRO A 15 0.93 14.57 -3.64
N THR A 16 2.24 14.56 -3.78
CA THR A 16 3.05 13.39 -3.47
C THR A 16 3.36 13.36 -1.98
N ASN A 17 2.94 12.30 -1.30
CA ASN A 17 3.34 12.04 0.08
C ASN A 17 3.91 10.63 0.18
N ASP A 18 5.14 10.47 -0.33
CA ASP A 18 5.84 9.19 -0.44
C ASP A 18 5.84 8.40 0.86
N PHE A 19 5.97 9.09 2.00
CA PHE A 19 5.97 8.41 3.29
C PHE A 19 4.61 7.82 3.64
N MET A 20 3.52 8.57 3.43
CA MET A 20 2.17 8.08 3.69
C MET A 20 1.79 6.97 2.72
N ASP A 21 2.13 7.11 1.44
CA ASP A 21 1.78 6.13 0.41
C ASP A 21 2.49 4.80 0.65
N VAL A 22 3.79 4.84 0.97
CA VAL A 22 4.57 3.65 1.35
C VAL A 22 4.06 3.04 2.65
N SER A 23 3.81 3.86 3.67
CA SER A 23 3.33 3.37 4.96
C SER A 23 1.97 2.70 4.86
N LEU A 24 1.05 3.27 4.07
CA LEU A 24 -0.27 2.71 3.85
C LEU A 24 -0.19 1.41 3.05
N GLY A 25 0.56 1.40 1.94
CA GLY A 25 0.73 0.21 1.11
C GLY A 25 1.39 -0.95 1.87
N PHE A 26 2.48 -0.68 2.58
CA PHE A 26 3.16 -1.67 3.41
C PHE A 26 2.29 -2.12 4.59
N GLY A 27 1.67 -1.18 5.31
CA GLY A 27 0.86 -1.47 6.49
C GLY A 27 -0.34 -2.36 6.19
N VAL A 28 -1.04 -2.09 5.08
CA VAL A 28 -2.18 -2.92 4.64
C VAL A 28 -1.71 -4.33 4.30
N PHE A 29 -0.65 -4.47 3.49
CA PHE A 29 -0.16 -5.78 3.09
C PHE A 29 0.37 -6.59 4.28
N PHE A 30 1.17 -5.96 5.14
CA PHE A 30 1.65 -6.55 6.39
C PHE A 30 0.48 -7.00 7.28
N GLY A 31 -0.54 -6.16 7.46
CA GLY A 31 -1.72 -6.48 8.28
C GLY A 31 -2.46 -7.73 7.78
N VAL A 32 -2.62 -7.88 6.47
CA VAL A 32 -3.22 -9.08 5.86
C VAL A 32 -2.38 -10.32 6.15
N LEU A 33 -1.07 -10.27 5.91
CA LEU A 33 -0.18 -11.40 6.18
C LEU A 33 -0.13 -11.75 7.67
N PHE A 34 -0.12 -10.74 8.53
CA PHE A 34 -0.13 -10.93 9.98
C PHE A 34 -1.43 -11.62 10.44
N LEU A 35 -2.58 -11.21 9.91
CA LEU A 35 -3.86 -11.86 10.20
C LEU A 35 -3.88 -13.32 9.75
N ILE A 36 -3.36 -13.63 8.56
CA ILE A 36 -3.20 -15.01 8.08
C ILE A 36 -2.33 -15.81 9.04
N GLY A 37 -1.21 -15.23 9.48
CA GLY A 37 -0.30 -15.85 10.45
C GLY A 37 -0.97 -16.14 11.80
N ILE A 38 -1.78 -15.21 12.31
CA ILE A 38 -2.58 -15.42 13.52
C ILE A 38 -3.54 -16.59 13.32
N ILE A 39 -4.32 -16.60 12.24
CA ILE A 39 -5.31 -17.66 11.97
C ILE A 39 -4.62 -19.02 11.87
N ALA A 40 -3.53 -19.11 11.12
CA ALA A 40 -2.74 -20.34 10.99
C ALA A 40 -2.20 -20.81 12.35
N THR A 41 -1.72 -19.88 13.19
CA THR A 41 -1.23 -20.19 14.53
C THR A 41 -2.35 -20.73 15.42
N VAL A 42 -3.54 -20.10 15.39
CA VAL A 42 -4.71 -20.56 16.14
C VAL A 42 -5.09 -21.97 15.72
N ILE A 43 -5.21 -22.24 14.41
CA ILE A 43 -5.51 -23.58 13.89
C ILE A 43 -4.47 -24.59 14.37
N GLN A 44 -3.18 -24.26 14.29
CA GLN A 44 -2.08 -25.12 14.72
C GLN A 44 -2.16 -25.47 16.20
N VAL A 45 -2.50 -24.51 17.06
CA VAL A 45 -2.66 -24.73 18.51
C VAL A 45 -3.90 -25.59 18.80
N MET A 46 -4.98 -25.44 18.04
CA MET A 46 -6.22 -26.21 18.24
C MET A 46 -6.19 -27.62 17.62
N THR A 47 -5.32 -27.87 16.66
CA THR A 47 -5.21 -29.16 15.94
C THR A 47 -4.11 -30.06 16.50
N ARG A 48 -3.20 -29.50 17.30
CA ARG A 48 -2.21 -30.24 18.07
C ARG A 48 -2.81 -30.79 19.36
#